data_AF-A0A1Y4A352-F1
#
_entry.id   AF-A0A1Y4A352-F1
#
_cell.length_a   1.000
_cell.length_b   1.000
_cell.length_c   1.000
_cell.angle_alpha   90.00
_cell.angle_beta   90.00
_cell.angle_gamma   90.00
#
_symmetry.space_group_name_H-M   'P 1'
#
loop_
_entity.id
_entity.type
_entity.pdbx_description
1 polymer ?
#
loop_
_entity_poly.entity_id
_entity_poly.type
_entity_poly.pdbx_seq_one_letter_code
_entity_poly.pdbx_strand_id
1 'polypeptide(L)'
;MATGVEELLDMLYEMIEDAKNMPLSSDKCILERDKALDLLDEVRGQFPMELSEAKKLIAARTDYINSAKREAELIRKQAEEQARQMVSENELLAQTKQKANEMMRTAEERSRDLRKAANDYCEDALRRTEEAVAEAYDEIKKSRARFRAVAGGSSPQNSRQPYDAEADE
;
A
#
# COMPACT_ATOMS: atom_id res chain seq x y z
N MET A 1 28.85 44.48 -38.04
CA MET A 1 27.78 43.47 -38.08
C MET A 1 28.33 42.33 -38.90
N ALA A 2 28.27 41.09 -38.42
CA ALA A 2 28.74 39.96 -39.23
C ALA A 2 27.72 39.80 -40.36
N THR A 3 28.09 40.20 -41.57
CA THR A 3 27.31 39.94 -42.78
C THR A 3 27.40 38.45 -43.06
N GLY A 4 26.27 37.76 -43.08
CA GLY A 4 26.25 36.31 -43.33
C GLY A 4 26.67 35.99 -44.76
N VAL A 5 27.11 34.75 -45.03
CA VAL A 5 27.48 34.36 -46.40
C VAL A 5 26.32 34.54 -47.38
N GLU A 6 25.09 34.35 -46.92
CA GLU A 6 23.87 34.60 -47.70
C GLU A 6 23.75 36.08 -48.10
N GLU A 7 23.99 37.01 -47.18
CA GLU A 7 23.97 38.46 -47.47
C GLU A 7 25.08 38.87 -48.45
N LEU A 8 26.28 38.27 -48.34
CA LEU A 8 27.37 38.53 -49.29
C LEU A 8 27.06 38.02 -50.71
N LEU A 9 26.38 36.88 -50.82
CA LEU A 9 25.90 36.34 -52.08
C LEU A 9 24.77 37.19 -52.67
N ASP A 10 23.84 37.67 -51.85
CA ASP A 10 22.77 38.57 -52.25
C ASP A 10 23.33 39.90 -52.75
N MET A 11 24.29 40.49 -52.03
CA MET A 11 24.98 41.71 -52.47
C MET A 11 25.71 41.53 -53.80
N LEU A 12 26.35 40.38 -54.01
CA LEU A 12 27.01 40.06 -55.28
C LEU A 12 25.97 39.88 -56.40
N TYR A 13 24.83 39.26 -56.10
CA TYR A 13 23.74 39.09 -57.04
C TYR A 13 23.16 40.44 -57.47
N GLU A 14 22.79 41.30 -56.52
CA GLU A 14 22.28 42.65 -56.78
C GLU A 14 23.29 43.48 -57.58
N MET A 15 24.59 43.38 -57.26
CA MET A 15 25.64 44.08 -58.01
C MET A 15 25.66 43.67 -59.49
N ILE A 16 25.44 42.40 -59.79
CA ILE A 16 25.40 41.87 -61.16
C ILE A 16 24.09 42.23 -61.84
N GLU A 17 22.96 42.17 -61.13
CA GLU A 17 21.64 42.51 -61.63
C GLU A 17 21.54 43.99 -62.03
N ASP A 18 22.09 44.89 -61.23
CA ASP A 18 22.09 46.34 -61.48
C ASP A 18 23.21 46.80 -62.44
N ALA A 19 24.07 45.88 -62.90
CA ALA A 19 25.20 46.22 -63.74
C ALA A 19 24.76 46.74 -65.12
N LYS A 20 25.40 47.82 -65.59
CA LYS A 20 25.06 48.43 -66.89
C LYS A 20 25.51 47.55 -68.05
N ASN A 21 24.64 47.34 -69.04
CA ASN A 21 24.99 46.59 -70.26
C ASN A 21 26.07 47.31 -71.10
N MET A 22 26.94 46.52 -71.74
CA MET A 22 27.95 47.01 -72.66
C MET A 22 27.34 47.44 -74.01
N PRO A 23 27.84 48.52 -74.64
CA PRO A 23 27.43 48.86 -76.00
C PRO A 23 27.73 47.72 -76.97
N LEU A 24 26.79 47.40 -77.87
CA LEU A 24 26.91 46.37 -78.90
C LEU A 24 26.98 44.90 -78.40
N SER A 25 26.73 44.65 -77.10
CA SER A 25 26.67 43.29 -76.55
C SER A 25 25.59 43.19 -75.47
N SER A 26 24.50 42.47 -75.74
CA SER A 26 23.40 42.24 -74.80
C SER A 26 23.79 41.35 -73.62
N ASP A 27 24.84 40.54 -73.78
CA ASP A 27 25.18 39.46 -72.85
C ASP A 27 26.36 39.84 -71.94
N LYS A 28 26.79 41.11 -71.97
CA LYS A 28 27.92 41.63 -71.20
C LYS A 28 27.52 42.87 -70.43
N CYS A 29 27.94 42.96 -69.17
CA CYS A 29 27.74 44.11 -68.31
C CYS A 29 29.07 44.71 -67.82
N ILE A 30 29.01 45.94 -67.33
CA ILE A 30 30.11 46.69 -66.75
C ILE A 30 29.98 46.60 -65.22
N LEU A 31 31.03 46.08 -64.58
CA LEU A 31 31.09 45.84 -63.14
C LEU A 31 32.38 46.41 -62.55
N GLU A 32 32.33 46.83 -61.28
CA GLU A 32 33.51 47.16 -60.51
C GLU A 32 34.19 45.86 -60.05
N ARG A 33 35.12 45.39 -60.86
CA ARG A 33 35.79 44.10 -60.69
C ARG A 33 36.34 43.89 -59.28
N ASP A 34 36.98 44.91 -58.71
CA ASP A 34 37.65 44.75 -57.41
C ASP A 34 36.62 44.52 -56.29
N LYS A 35 35.49 45.24 -56.27
CA LYS A 35 34.41 44.99 -55.31
C LYS A 35 33.77 43.61 -55.45
N ALA A 36 33.56 43.14 -56.69
CA ALA A 36 33.02 41.80 -56.92
C ALA A 36 33.98 40.70 -56.44
N LEU A 37 35.28 40.90 -56.64
CA LEU A 37 36.31 39.99 -56.15
C LEU A 37 36.40 40.01 -54.62
N ASP A 38 36.30 41.18 -53.99
CA ASP A 38 36.30 41.30 -52.53
C ASP A 38 35.14 40.53 -51.90
N LEU A 39 33.91 40.65 -52.46
CA LEU A 39 32.76 39.87 -52.01
C LEU A 39 32.98 38.36 -52.17
N LEU A 40 33.54 37.94 -53.30
CA LEU A 40 33.85 36.52 -53.55
C LEU A 40 34.91 35.97 -52.58
N ASP A 41 35.93 36.76 -52.26
CA ASP A 41 36.97 36.37 -51.30
C ASP A 41 36.42 36.27 -49.88
N GLU A 42 35.50 37.16 -49.49
CA GLU A 42 34.84 37.09 -48.19
C GLU A 42 33.91 35.87 -48.08
N VAL A 43 33.10 35.61 -49.11
CA VAL A 43 32.30 34.37 -49.23
C VAL A 43 33.20 33.14 -49.14
N ARG A 44 34.30 33.11 -49.87
CA ARG A 44 35.25 31.99 -49.87
C ARG A 44 35.91 31.79 -48.50
N GLY A 45 36.11 32.86 -47.74
CA GLY A 45 36.67 32.81 -46.39
C GLY A 45 35.68 32.26 -45.35
N GLN A 46 34.41 32.63 -45.43
CA GLN A 46 33.40 32.34 -44.40
C GLN A 46 32.59 31.05 -44.69
N PHE A 47 32.28 30.78 -45.96
CA PHE A 47 31.41 29.66 -46.35
C PHE A 47 31.87 28.26 -45.87
N PRO A 48 33.18 27.91 -45.92
CA PRO A 48 33.62 26.61 -45.44
C PRO A 48 33.34 26.39 -43.95
N MET A 49 33.39 27.45 -43.14
CA MET A 49 33.12 27.38 -41.70
C MET A 49 31.63 27.16 -41.45
N GLU A 50 30.76 27.99 -42.03
CA GLU A 50 29.30 27.86 -41.86
C GLU A 50 28.79 26.49 -42.35
N LEU A 51 29.28 26.02 -43.50
CA LEU A 51 28.91 24.71 -44.02
C LEU A 51 29.39 23.57 -43.10
N SER A 52 30.56 23.72 -42.47
CA SER A 52 31.08 22.75 -41.50
C SER A 52 30.21 22.72 -40.24
N GLU A 53 29.80 23.87 -39.72
CA GLU A 53 28.90 23.97 -38.57
C GLU A 53 27.53 23.38 -38.85
N ALA A 54 26.93 23.67 -40.02
CA ALA A 54 25.67 23.07 -40.43
C ALA A 54 25.75 21.54 -40.51
N LYS A 55 26.83 21.00 -41.09
CA LYS A 55 27.07 19.54 -41.13
C LYS A 55 27.21 18.94 -39.73
N LYS A 56 27.94 19.60 -38.82
CA LYS A 56 28.07 19.17 -37.42
C LYS A 56 26.73 19.15 -36.70
N LEU A 57 25.89 20.17 -36.90
CA LEU A 57 24.57 20.25 -36.29
C LEU A 57 23.66 19.10 -36.76
N ILE A 58 23.67 18.80 -38.07
CA ILE A 58 22.91 17.69 -38.64
C ILE A 58 23.39 16.34 -38.08
N ALA A 59 24.71 16.16 -37.94
CA ALA A 59 25.28 14.95 -37.33
C ALA A 59 24.85 14.82 -35.86
N ALA A 60 25.02 15.88 -35.07
CA ALA A 60 24.68 15.92 -33.65
C ALA A 60 23.18 15.69 -33.40
N ARG A 61 22.29 16.15 -34.31
CA ARG A 61 20.85 15.92 -34.22
C ARG A 61 20.50 14.44 -34.20
N THR A 62 21.18 13.62 -35.01
CA THR A 62 20.91 12.19 -35.09
C THR A 62 21.28 11.50 -33.78
N ASP A 63 22.44 11.84 -33.22
CA ASP A 63 22.91 11.30 -31.93
C ASP A 63 22.00 11.72 -30.77
N TYR A 64 21.58 12.99 -30.76
CA TYR A 64 20.65 13.51 -29.76
C TYR A 64 19.32 12.76 -29.78
N ILE A 65 18.72 12.57 -30.97
CA ILE A 65 17.46 11.83 -31.11
C ILE A 65 17.62 10.38 -30.62
N ASN A 66 18.74 9.73 -30.96
CA ASN A 66 19.00 8.37 -30.53
C ASN A 66 19.20 8.27 -29.01
N SER A 67 19.89 9.24 -28.40
CA SER A 67 20.06 9.33 -26.95
C SER A 67 18.71 9.52 -26.25
N ALA A 68 17.91 10.50 -26.71
CA ALA A 68 16.59 10.77 -26.15
C ALA A 68 15.65 9.55 -26.24
N LYS A 69 15.69 8.81 -27.35
CA LYS A 69 14.92 7.57 -27.50
C LYS A 69 15.36 6.50 -26.49
N ARG A 70 16.66 6.32 -26.28
CA ARG A 70 17.18 5.35 -25.29
C ARG A 70 16.77 5.73 -23.87
N GLU A 71 16.85 7.01 -23.53
CA GLU A 71 16.44 7.52 -22.22
C GLU A 71 14.94 7.34 -22.00
N ALA A 72 14.10 7.66 -22.99
CA ALA A 72 12.66 7.43 -22.94
C ALA A 72 12.31 5.94 -22.74
N GLU A 73 12.99 5.03 -23.44
CA GLU A 73 12.82 3.59 -23.25
C GLU A 73 13.25 3.12 -21.85
N LEU A 74 14.32 3.68 -21.29
CA LEU A 74 14.74 3.40 -19.92
C LEU A 74 13.70 3.86 -18.90
N ILE A 75 13.22 5.10 -19.03
CA ILE A 75 12.17 5.66 -18.15
C ILE A 75 10.90 4.80 -18.24
N ARG A 76 10.48 4.42 -19.45
CA ARG A 76 9.29 3.58 -19.64
C ARG A 76 9.45 2.23 -18.92
N LYS A 77 10.59 1.55 -19.11
CA LYS A 77 10.87 0.27 -18.46
C LYS A 77 10.90 0.38 -16.94
N GLN A 78 11.50 1.44 -16.39
CA GLN A 78 11.52 1.67 -14.95
C GLN A 78 10.13 1.91 -14.39
N ALA A 79 9.30 2.71 -15.07
CA ALA A 79 7.92 2.96 -14.69
C ALA A 79 7.06 1.68 -14.74
N GLU A 80 7.21 0.87 -15.79
CA GLU A 80 6.52 -0.41 -15.91
C GLU A 80 6.90 -1.39 -14.78
N GLU A 81 8.19 -1.46 -14.43
CA GLU A 81 8.68 -2.32 -13.34
C GLU A 81 8.15 -1.85 -11.97
N GLN A 82 8.19 -0.54 -11.70
CA GLN A 82 7.63 0.03 -10.46
C GLN A 82 6.12 -0.21 -10.36
N ALA A 83 5.38 -0.06 -11.46
CA ALA A 83 3.95 -0.34 -11.49
C ALA A 83 3.66 -1.81 -11.18
N ARG A 84 4.43 -2.75 -11.75
CA ARG A 84 4.30 -4.18 -11.45
C ARG A 84 4.56 -4.49 -9.98
N GLN A 85 5.61 -3.90 -9.40
CA GLN A 85 5.93 -4.07 -7.98
C GLN A 85 4.79 -3.55 -7.09
N MET A 86 4.27 -2.36 -7.38
CA MET A 86 3.17 -1.76 -6.62
C MET A 86 1.88 -2.59 -6.68
N VAL A 87 1.54 -3.17 -7.83
CA VAL A 87 0.37 -4.07 -7.95
C VAL A 87 0.59 -5.33 -7.13
N SER A 88 1.77 -5.96 -7.24
CA SER A 88 2.13 -7.16 -6.46
C SER A 88 2.06 -6.91 -4.95
N GLU A 89 2.60 -5.78 -4.48
CA GLU A 89 2.53 -5.38 -3.07
C GLU A 89 1.08 -5.14 -2.60
N ASN A 90 0.24 -4.51 -3.43
CA ASN A 90 -1.17 -4.31 -3.11
C ASN A 90 -1.94 -5.63 -3.02
N GLU A 91 -1.71 -6.56 -3.94
CA GLU A 91 -2.32 -7.90 -3.89
C GLU A 91 -1.90 -8.66 -2.63
N LEU A 92 -0.61 -8.62 -2.28
CA LEU A 92 -0.09 -9.22 -1.06
C LEU A 92 -0.72 -8.58 0.20
N LEU A 93 -0.85 -7.25 0.23
CA LEU A 93 -1.49 -6.54 1.33
C LEU A 93 -2.98 -6.89 1.45
N ALA A 94 -3.70 -7.00 0.33
CA ALA A 94 -5.10 -7.39 0.32
C ALA A 94 -5.29 -8.81 0.87
N GLN A 95 -4.48 -9.77 0.42
CA GLN A 95 -4.49 -11.15 0.93
C GLN A 95 -4.15 -11.20 2.43
N THR A 96 -3.14 -10.43 2.86
CA THR A 96 -2.73 -10.37 4.27
C THR A 96 -3.85 -9.81 5.15
N LYS A 97 -4.52 -8.74 4.71
CA LYS A 97 -5.70 -8.17 5.41
C LYS A 97 -6.85 -9.18 5.50
N GLN A 98 -7.13 -9.91 4.42
CA GLN A 98 -8.17 -10.94 4.43
C GLN A 98 -7.85 -12.04 5.45
N LYS A 99 -6.61 -12.55 5.46
CA LYS A 99 -6.17 -13.58 6.40
C LYS A 99 -6.18 -13.08 7.85
N ALA A 100 -5.79 -11.83 8.09
CA ALA A 100 -5.86 -11.21 9.40
C ALA A 100 -7.32 -11.12 9.90
N ASN A 101 -8.24 -10.68 9.05
CA ASN A 101 -9.67 -10.61 9.40
C ASN A 101 -10.26 -12.00 9.70
N GLU A 102 -9.90 -13.02 8.92
CA GLU A 102 -10.32 -14.40 9.16
C GLU A 102 -9.77 -14.94 10.49
N MET A 103 -8.49 -14.65 10.80
CA MET A 103 -7.88 -15.02 12.06
C MET A 103 -8.57 -14.34 13.25
N MET A 104 -8.87 -13.04 13.13
CA MET A 104 -9.60 -12.29 14.15
C MET A 104 -11.00 -12.87 14.39
N ARG A 105 -11.76 -13.12 13.31
CA ARG A 105 -13.09 -13.75 13.41
C ARG A 105 -13.00 -15.12 14.11
N THR A 106 -12.04 -15.94 13.71
CA THR A 106 -11.83 -17.27 14.32
C THR A 106 -11.46 -17.15 15.80
N ALA A 107 -10.63 -16.17 16.17
CA ALA A 107 -10.26 -15.94 17.56
C ALA A 107 -11.45 -15.46 18.41
N GLU A 108 -12.29 -14.58 17.86
CA GLU A 108 -13.51 -14.09 18.50
C GLU A 108 -14.53 -15.21 18.71
N GLU A 109 -14.77 -16.04 17.69
CA GLU A 109 -15.63 -17.22 17.76
C GLU A 109 -15.14 -18.19 18.85
N ARG A 110 -13.85 -18.55 18.82
CA ARG A 110 -13.25 -19.43 19.84
C ARG A 110 -13.34 -18.85 21.25
N SER A 111 -13.13 -17.55 21.41
CA SER A 111 -13.24 -16.86 22.70
C SER A 111 -14.67 -16.93 23.24
N ARG A 112 -15.66 -16.70 22.37
CA ARG A 112 -17.08 -16.81 22.72
C ARG A 112 -17.46 -18.24 23.11
N ASP A 113 -17.02 -19.23 22.35
CA ASP A 113 -17.29 -20.63 22.63
C ASP A 113 -16.63 -21.07 23.95
N LEU A 114 -15.39 -20.64 24.19
CA LEU A 114 -14.68 -20.91 25.45
C LEU A 114 -15.41 -20.29 26.64
N ARG A 115 -15.87 -19.04 26.53
CA ARG A 115 -16.65 -18.38 27.58
C ARG A 115 -17.94 -19.12 27.87
N LYS A 116 -18.65 -19.57 26.83
CA LYS A 116 -19.87 -20.35 26.99
C LYS A 116 -19.58 -21.68 27.70
N ALA A 117 -18.59 -22.43 27.21
CA ALA A 117 -18.21 -23.71 27.82
C ALA A 117 -17.76 -23.56 29.28
N ALA A 118 -17.03 -22.50 29.60
CA ALA A 118 -16.64 -22.19 30.98
C ALA A 118 -17.84 -21.85 31.86
N ASN A 119 -18.80 -21.08 31.35
CA ASN A 119 -20.02 -20.75 32.09
C ASN A 119 -20.87 -22.00 32.35
N ASP A 120 -21.09 -22.81 31.31
CA ASP A 120 -21.84 -24.07 31.41
C ASP A 120 -21.19 -25.03 32.42
N TYR A 121 -19.85 -25.11 32.43
CA TYR A 121 -19.10 -25.89 33.41
C TYR A 121 -19.26 -25.35 34.84
N CYS A 122 -19.16 -24.03 35.03
CA CYS A 122 -19.35 -23.41 36.34
C CYS A 122 -20.76 -23.64 36.89
N GLU A 123 -21.78 -23.52 36.04
CA GLU A 123 -23.18 -23.76 36.42
C GLU A 123 -23.41 -25.22 36.83
N ASP A 124 -22.86 -26.17 36.07
CA ASP A 124 -22.94 -27.60 36.40
C ASP A 124 -22.20 -27.92 37.71
N ALA A 125 -21.01 -27.35 37.92
CA ALA A 125 -20.26 -27.51 39.15
C ALA A 125 -21.04 -26.96 40.36
N LEU A 126 -21.62 -25.76 40.24
CA LEU A 126 -22.44 -25.15 41.29
C LEU A 126 -23.68 -25.99 41.60
N ARG A 127 -24.41 -26.46 40.58
CA ARG A 127 -25.56 -27.34 40.76
C ARG A 127 -25.21 -28.61 41.52
N ARG A 128 -24.13 -29.31 41.14
CA ARG A 128 -23.68 -30.52 41.84
C ARG A 128 -23.32 -30.24 43.30
N THR A 129 -22.71 -29.08 43.58
CA THR A 129 -22.42 -28.70 44.97
C THR A 129 -23.69 -28.38 45.75
N GLU A 130 -24.69 -27.76 45.14
CA GLU A 130 -25.99 -27.49 45.76
C GLU A 130 -26.72 -28.80 46.11
N GLU A 131 -26.75 -29.75 45.19
CA GLU A 131 -27.31 -31.10 45.39
C GLU A 131 -26.61 -31.82 46.55
N ALA A 132 -25.28 -31.84 46.57
CA ALA A 132 -24.51 -32.48 47.64
C ALA A 132 -24.73 -31.84 49.02
N VAL A 133 -24.84 -30.50 49.07
CA VAL A 133 -25.13 -29.77 50.31
C VAL A 133 -26.56 -30.06 50.79
N ALA A 134 -27.53 -30.12 49.88
CA ALA A 134 -28.92 -30.46 50.21
C ALA A 134 -29.04 -31.88 50.79
N GLU A 135 -28.36 -32.86 50.17
CA GLU A 135 -28.29 -34.23 50.69
C GLU A 135 -27.66 -34.29 52.09
N ALA A 136 -26.51 -33.64 52.29
CA ALA A 136 -25.85 -33.58 53.58
C ALA A 136 -26.73 -32.91 54.65
N TYR A 137 -27.45 -31.84 54.30
CA TYR A 137 -28.40 -31.18 55.20
C TYR A 137 -29.54 -32.11 55.60
N ASP A 138 -30.09 -32.87 54.66
CA ASP A 138 -31.16 -33.83 54.91
C ASP A 138 -30.69 -34.99 55.81
N GLU A 139 -29.46 -35.48 55.63
CA GLU A 139 -28.85 -36.46 56.53
C GLU A 139 -28.71 -35.92 57.96
N ILE A 140 -28.24 -34.68 58.12
CA ILE A 140 -28.15 -34.02 59.43
C ILE A 140 -29.54 -33.91 60.07
N LYS A 141 -30.56 -33.51 59.30
CA LYS A 141 -31.95 -33.41 59.79
C LYS A 141 -32.49 -34.76 60.24
N LYS A 142 -32.25 -35.83 59.46
CA LYS A 142 -32.62 -37.22 59.82
C LYS A 142 -31.88 -37.67 61.08
N SER A 143 -30.58 -37.40 61.19
CA SER A 143 -29.76 -37.72 62.37
C SER A 143 -30.30 -37.02 63.64
N ARG A 144 -30.61 -35.72 63.56
CA ARG A 144 -31.23 -34.96 64.65
C ARG A 144 -32.59 -35.52 65.07
N ALA A 145 -33.43 -35.90 64.10
CA ALA A 145 -34.74 -36.48 64.38
C ALA A 145 -34.61 -37.83 65.11
N ARG A 146 -33.70 -38.71 64.65
CA ARG A 146 -33.38 -39.99 65.30
C ARG A 146 -32.86 -39.78 66.72
N PHE A 147 -31.92 -38.85 66.90
CA PHE A 147 -31.37 -38.53 68.22
C PHE A 147 -32.46 -38.05 69.18
N ARG A 148 -33.38 -37.17 68.73
CA ARG A 148 -34.52 -36.72 69.55
C ARG A 148 -35.48 -37.87 69.89
N ALA A 149 -35.77 -38.77 68.95
CA ALA A 149 -36.63 -39.93 69.21
C ALA A 149 -36.02 -40.85 70.29
N VAL A 150 -34.70 -41.08 70.25
CA VAL A 150 -34.00 -41.86 71.27
C VAL A 150 -33.93 -41.10 72.61
N ALA A 151 -33.62 -39.81 72.60
CA ALA A 151 -33.53 -38.98 73.82
C ALA A 151 -34.90 -38.74 74.48
N GLY A 152 -35.99 -38.70 73.71
CA GLY A 152 -37.36 -38.56 74.19
C GLY A 152 -38.01 -39.86 74.68
N GLY A 153 -37.36 -41.01 74.46
CA GLY A 153 -37.82 -42.33 74.91
C GLY A 153 -37.54 -42.65 76.39
N SER A 154 -36.94 -41.73 77.13
CA SER A 154 -36.56 -41.92 78.54
C SER A 154 -37.53 -41.18 79.47
N SER A 155 -38.70 -41.75 79.69
CA SER A 155 -39.54 -41.48 80.86
C SER A 155 -40.13 -42.80 81.35
N PRO A 156 -39.59 -43.38 82.45
CA PRO A 156 -40.23 -44.51 83.11
C PRO A 156 -41.53 -44.00 83.74
N GLN A 157 -42.65 -44.48 83.21
CA GLN A 157 -43.95 -44.36 83.84
C GLN A 157 -43.95 -45.23 85.11
N ASN A 158 -43.52 -44.65 86.23
CA ASN A 158 -43.70 -45.26 87.55
C ASN A 158 -45.10 -44.93 88.06
N SER A 159 -46.10 -45.61 87.52
CA SER A 159 -47.44 -45.66 88.10
C SER A 159 -47.40 -46.50 89.38
N ARG A 160 -47.31 -45.81 90.52
CA ARG A 160 -47.53 -46.36 91.87
C ARG A 160 -48.85 -47.12 91.91
N GLN A 161 -48.80 -48.41 92.20
CA GLN A 161 -49.93 -49.17 92.75
C GLN A 161 -50.09 -48.81 94.24
N PRO A 162 -51.28 -48.40 94.71
CA PRO A 162 -51.55 -48.31 96.15
C PRO A 162 -51.77 -49.72 96.69
N TYR A 163 -51.03 -50.09 97.73
CA TYR A 163 -51.32 -51.28 98.54
C TYR A 163 -52.36 -50.89 99.60
N ASP A 164 -53.41 -51.72 99.70
CA ASP A 164 -54.51 -51.63 100.65
C ASP A 164 -54.05 -51.50 102.10
N ALA A 165 -54.73 -50.64 102.84
CA ALA A 165 -54.73 -50.63 104.30
C ALA A 165 -56.04 -51.26 104.76
N GLU A 166 -55.97 -52.46 105.34
CA GLU A 166 -57.02 -53.01 106.20
C GLU A 166 -56.47 -53.23 107.61
N ALA A 167 -57.26 -52.76 108.59
CA ALA A 167 -57.43 -53.26 109.97
C ALA A 167 -56.24 -53.08 110.95
N ASP A 168 -56.37 -52.65 112.21
CA ASP A 168 -57.48 -52.71 113.17
C ASP A 168 -57.20 -51.76 114.37
N GLU A 169 -58.30 -51.41 115.07
CA GLU A 169 -58.47 -50.95 116.48
C GLU A 169 -57.82 -49.66 117.04
#